data_AF-A0A9D3UP54-F1
#
_entry.id   AF-A0A9D3UP54-F1
#
_cell.length_a   1.000
_cell.length_b   1.000
_cell.length_c   1.000
_cell.angle_alpha   90.00
_cell.angle_beta   90.00
_cell.angle_gamma   90.00
#
_symmetry.space_group_name_H-M   'P 1'
#
loop_
_entity.id
_entity.type
_entity.pdbx_description
1 polymer ?
#
loop_
_entity_poly.entity_id
_entity_poly.type
_entity_poly.pdbx_seq_one_letter_code
_entity_poly.pdbx_strand_id
1 'polypeptide(L)'
;MLIDTICNGFASISNIAKVRLIHEWCKKNWEVKFRHVWRGSNKVADCLAKEAMGQINQIFLFPEPPQYVLRLIEEDIQVHVY
;
A
#
# COMPACT_ATOMS: atom_id res chain seq x y z
N MET A 1 13.48 0.71 6.18
CA MET A 1 14.07 -0.65 6.07
C MET A 1 13.45 -1.57 4.99
N LEU A 2 12.37 -1.20 4.29
CA LEU A 2 11.98 -1.82 3.00
C LEU A 2 12.18 -0.83 1.84
N ILE A 3 11.74 0.42 2.03
CA ILE A 3 11.98 1.51 1.07
C ILE A 3 13.46 1.65 0.77
N ASP A 4 14.32 1.69 1.79
CA ASP A 4 15.78 1.76 1.61
C ASP A 4 16.33 0.58 0.80
N THR A 5 15.82 -0.64 1.04
CA THR A 5 16.19 -1.84 0.30
C THR A 5 15.83 -1.74 -1.19
N ILE A 6 14.67 -1.13 -1.49
CA ILE A 6 14.22 -0.89 -2.87
C ILE A 6 15.06 0.21 -3.52
N CYS A 7 15.23 1.34 -2.85
CA CYS A 7 15.93 2.52 -3.36
C CYS A 7 17.43 2.28 -3.57
N ASN A 8 18.08 1.49 -2.71
CA ASN A 8 19.52 1.22 -2.80
C ASN A 8 19.87 0.01 -3.70
N GLY A 9 18.90 -0.51 -4.47
CA GLY A 9 19.11 -1.61 -5.43
C GLY A 9 19.23 -3.01 -4.81
N PHE A 10 19.30 -3.14 -3.49
CA PHE A 10 19.36 -4.43 -2.78
C PHE A 10 18.12 -5.31 -3.00
N ALA A 11 17.00 -4.73 -3.41
CA ALA A 11 15.80 -5.48 -3.75
C ALA A 11 16.01 -6.49 -4.90
N SER A 12 16.95 -6.24 -5.81
CA SER A 12 17.27 -7.13 -6.94
C SER A 12 17.85 -8.49 -6.51
N ILE A 13 18.61 -8.52 -5.42
CA ILE A 13 19.26 -9.73 -4.87
C ILE A 13 18.50 -10.34 -3.69
N SER A 14 17.32 -9.79 -3.35
CA SER A 14 16.52 -10.31 -2.24
C SER A 14 16.13 -11.77 -2.48
N ASN A 15 16.15 -12.59 -1.43
CA ASN A 15 15.62 -13.96 -1.48
C ASN A 15 14.08 -13.98 -1.60
N ILE A 16 13.39 -12.88 -1.30
CA ILE A 16 11.93 -12.75 -1.39
C ILE A 16 11.53 -12.38 -2.82
N ALA A 17 10.85 -13.28 -3.52
CA ALA A 17 10.43 -13.07 -4.92
C ALA A 17 9.58 -11.79 -5.11
N LYS A 18 8.68 -11.47 -4.16
CA LYS A 18 7.85 -10.26 -4.21
C LYS A 18 8.69 -8.98 -4.15
N VAL A 19 9.79 -8.97 -3.39
CA VAL A 19 10.69 -7.80 -3.28
C VAL A 19 11.44 -7.59 -4.60
N ARG A 20 11.91 -8.67 -5.23
CA ARG A 20 12.51 -8.60 -6.57
C ARG A 20 11.52 -8.07 -7.61
N LEU A 21 10.26 -8.51 -7.56
CA LEU A 21 9.21 -8.06 -8.49
C LEU A 21 8.95 -6.54 -8.39
N ILE A 22 8.91 -5.99 -7.17
CA ILE A 22 8.77 -4.55 -6.95
C ILE A 22 9.91 -3.78 -7.63
N HIS A 23 11.15 -4.28 -7.51
CA HIS A 23 12.30 -3.68 -8.17
C HIS A 23 12.16 -3.66 -9.70
N GLU A 24 11.67 -4.74 -10.31
CA GLU A 24 11.42 -4.78 -11.76
C GLU A 24 10.32 -3.80 -12.19
N TRP A 25 9.29 -3.58 -11.37
CA TRP A 25 8.27 -2.56 -11.66
C TRP A 25 8.82 -1.14 -11.58
N CYS A 26 9.79 -0.87 -10.70
CA CYS A 26 10.44 0.43 -10.62
C CYS A 26 11.29 0.76 -11.87
N LYS A 27 11.69 -0.24 -12.67
CA LYS A 27 12.42 -0.05 -13.93
C LYS A 27 11.52 0.34 -15.12
N LYS A 28 10.20 0.30 -14.94
CA LYS A 28 9.26 0.77 -15.97
C LYS A 28 9.37 2.28 -16.13
N ASN A 29 8.79 2.81 -17.21
CA ASN A 29 8.77 4.24 -17.49
C ASN A 29 7.75 4.99 -16.59
N TRP A 30 7.92 4.88 -15.27
CA TRP A 30 7.08 5.47 -14.24
C TRP A 30 7.94 6.33 -13.31
N GLU A 31 7.43 7.49 -12.89
CA GLU A 31 8.03 8.23 -11.78
C GLU A 31 7.48 7.68 -10.45
N VAL A 32 8.26 6.84 -9.78
CA VAL A 32 7.83 6.17 -8.54
C VAL A 32 8.43 6.88 -7.31
N LYS A 33 7.58 7.26 -6.36
CA LYS A 33 7.98 7.81 -5.06
C LYS A 33 7.48 6.92 -3.93
N PHE A 34 8.38 6.53 -3.03
CA PHE A 34 8.03 5.75 -1.85
C PHE A 34 7.92 6.66 -0.63
N ARG A 35 6.79 6.58 0.07
CA ARG A 35 6.56 7.30 1.33
C ARG A 35 6.10 6.31 2.39
N HIS A 36 6.80 6.28 3.52
CA HIS A 36 6.32 5.56 4.69
C HIS A 36 5.32 6.45 5.42
N VAL A 37 4.11 5.94 5.65
CA VAL A 37 3.05 6.61 6.41
C VAL A 37 2.73 5.76 7.63
N TRP A 38 2.56 6.40 8.79
CA TRP A 38 2.23 5.69 10.01
C TRP A 38 0.84 5.03 9.90
N ARG A 39 0.71 3.81 10.44
CA ARG A 39 -0.48 2.98 10.27
C ARG A 39 -1.78 3.67 10.69
N GLY A 40 -1.78 4.35 11.84
CA GLY A 40 -2.99 5.04 12.31
C GLY A 40 -3.31 6.34 11.56
N SER A 41 -2.43 6.79 10.67
CA SER A 41 -2.72 7.85 9.69
C SER A 41 -3.20 7.29 8.35
N ASN A 42 -3.11 5.96 8.12
CA ASN A 42 -3.58 5.30 6.91
C ASN A 42 -4.73 4.34 7.23
N LYS A 43 -5.75 4.86 7.92
CA LYS A 43 -6.85 4.08 8.50
C LYS A 43 -7.69 3.35 7.45
N VAL A 44 -7.96 3.99 6.31
CA VAL A 44 -8.74 3.42 5.20
C VAL A 44 -8.08 2.15 4.68
N ALA A 45 -6.80 2.23 4.30
CA ALA A 45 -6.06 1.08 3.78
C ALA A 45 -5.90 -0.02 4.84
N ASP A 46 -5.66 0.33 6.10
CA ASP A 46 -5.57 -0.64 7.19
C ASP A 46 -6.88 -1.39 7.42
N CYS A 47 -8.01 -0.68 7.35
CA CYS A 47 -9.34 -1.25 7.51
C CYS A 47 -9.65 -2.24 6.37
N LEU A 48 -9.48 -1.82 5.12
CA LEU A 48 -9.70 -2.70 3.96
C LEU A 48 -8.78 -3.92 3.95
N ALA A 49 -7.52 -3.77 4.37
CA ALA A 49 -6.58 -4.89 4.45
C ALA A 49 -6.98 -5.93 5.51
N LYS A 50 -7.60 -5.50 6.63
CA LYS A 50 -8.09 -6.41 7.67
C LYS A 50 -9.30 -7.22 7.22
N GLU A 51 -10.17 -6.63 6.40
CA GLU A 51 -11.37 -7.29 5.90
C GLU A 51 -11.03 -8.41 4.91
N ALA A 52 -9.97 -8.21 4.11
CA ALA A 52 -9.43 -9.25 3.23
C ALA A 52 -8.55 -10.28 3.96
N MET A 53 -8.33 -10.14 5.27
CA MET A 53 -7.47 -11.04 6.03
C MET A 53 -8.07 -12.46 6.06
N GLY A 54 -7.26 -13.46 5.72
CA GLY A 54 -7.69 -14.86 5.62
C GLY A 54 -8.07 -15.30 4.21
N GLN A 55 -8.25 -14.36 3.27
CA GLN A 55 -8.49 -14.67 1.86
C GLN A 55 -7.16 -14.78 1.10
N ILE A 56 -6.51 -15.95 1.18
CA ILE A 56 -5.21 -16.20 0.52
C ILE A 56 -5.44 -16.50 -0.97
N ASN A 57 -4.63 -15.88 -1.84
CA ASN A 57 -4.63 -16.05 -3.30
C ASN A 57 -5.94 -15.66 -4.00
N GLN A 58 -6.77 -14.82 -3.37
CA GLN A 58 -7.97 -14.27 -3.99
C GLN A 58 -7.85 -12.75 -4.12
N ILE A 59 -8.42 -12.20 -5.19
CA ILE A 59 -8.60 -10.76 -5.33
C ILE A 59 -9.90 -10.42 -4.61
N PHE A 60 -9.80 -9.63 -3.54
CA PHE A 60 -10.97 -9.11 -2.84
C PHE A 60 -11.29 -7.72 -3.40
N LEU A 61 -12.43 -7.60 -4.09
CA LEU A 61 -12.87 -6.37 -4.74
C LEU A 61 -14.06 -5.78 -3.99
N PHE A 62 -13.98 -4.50 -3.68
CA PHE A 62 -15.09 -3.70 -3.18
C PHE A 62 -15.61 -2.83 -4.33
N PRO A 63 -16.75 -3.17 -4.97
CA PRO A 63 -17.28 -2.38 -6.08
C PRO A 63 -17.74 -0.99 -5.61
N GLU A 64 -18.19 -0.88 -4.36
CA GLU A 64 -18.44 0.37 -3.67
C GLU A 64 -17.69 0.37 -2.32
N PRO A 65 -17.28 1.55 -1.80
CA PRO A 65 -16.65 1.61 -0.48
C PRO A 65 -17.61 1.09 0.60
N PRO A 66 -17.19 0.17 1.48
CA PRO A 66 -18.01 -0.26 2.60
C PRO A 66 -18.43 0.93 3.48
N GLN A 67 -19.65 0.91 4.01
CA GLN A 67 -20.22 2.05 4.76
C GLN A 67 -19.35 2.50 5.94
N TYR A 68 -18.69 1.57 6.64
CA TYR A 68 -17.79 1.91 7.75
C TYR A 68 -16.51 2.63 7.30
N VAL A 69 -16.09 2.44 6.04
CA VAL A 69 -14.93 3.13 5.44
C VAL A 69 -15.29 4.56 5.03
N LEU A 70 -16.55 4.84 4.67
CA LEU A 70 -16.98 6.18 4.25
C LEU A 70 -16.64 7.25 5.30
N ARG A 71 -16.86 6.97 6.59
CA ARG A 71 -16.49 7.89 7.68
C ARG A 71 -14.98 8.14 7.75
N LEU A 72 -14.17 7.10 7.52
CA LEU A 72 -12.72 7.23 7.52
C LEU A 72 -12.22 8.05 6.33
N ILE A 73 -12.90 7.96 5.18
CA ILE A 73 -12.61 8.76 3.99
C ILE A 73 -12.95 10.23 4.24
N GLU A 74 -14.10 10.52 4.85
CA GLU A 74 -14.49 11.89 5.22
C GLU A 74 -13.48 12.55 6.17
N GLU A 75 -13.04 11.80 7.20
CA GLU A 75 -11.97 12.25 8.11
C GLU A 75 -10.66 12.55 7.35
N ASP A 76 -10.26 11.69 6.42
CA ASP A 76 -9.00 11.83 5.68
C ASP A 76 -9.02 13.05 4.73
N ILE A 77 -10.16 13.31 4.08
CA ILE A 77 -10.35 14.47 3.21
C ILE A 77 -10.21 15.77 4.01
N GLN A 78 -10.81 15.87 5.19
CA GLN A 78 -10.77 17.11 5.99
C GLN A 78 -9.37 17.43 6.54
N VAL A 79 -8.49 16.43 6.69
CA VAL A 79 -7.11 16.64 7.16
C VAL A 79 -6.21 17.26 6.08
N HIS A 80 -6.59 17.19 4.80
CA HIS A 80 -5.78 17.67 3.66
C HIS A 80 -6.12 19.10 3.21
N VAL A 81 -6.95 19.85 3.95
CA VAL A 81 -7.42 21.22 3.59
C VAL A 81 -6.63 22.33 4.33
N TYR A 82 -5.36 22.10 4.68
CA TYR A 82 -4.50 23.12 5.33
C TYR A 82 -3.25 23.41 4.52
#